data_AF-A0AAU9ELZ5-F1
#
_entry.id   AF-A0AAU9ELZ5-F1
#
_cell.length_a   1.000
_cell.length_b   1.000
_cell.length_c   1.000
_cell.angle_alpha   90.00
_cell.angle_beta   90.00
_cell.angle_gamma   90.00
#
_symmetry.space_group_name_H-M   'P 1'
#
loop_
_entity.id
_entity.type
_entity.pdbx_description
1 polymer ?
#
loop_
_entity_poly.entity_id
_entity_poly.type
_entity_poly.pdbx_seq_one_letter_code
_entity_poly.pdbx_strand_id
1 'polypeptide(L)'
;MLDLDAKLQLRRAGDYPAPRKDAALLPLVLGDMSLGGEGGLWEAVCLDKDDFVYALAGHALRSLAAGNVVSLYDREGDQISPGDYALDLAHDYQGRGLIATATFGEDAKSREPITVRAQGRADQSDGLIANPVEIVREVLLNLAGADPAELDQSAFSRARARAESLGYAAAGVIQKEASLGNLLTSLLADFLGSWWLGGDGRLKVFLDLGAGSLSASEVAAQLRQGDLDSLGVQAKLADLANRAPASYAYNFAAKEYQAFFDGVETQDLKAQGLYGLVAVGLELNWVRAAPVARTVSSRLVDLLGRPRRIITCRENSLANLPLEKGDALLFGLSWLMDPQGRPLKNQIVRVLGLEPDLDAGTITYTLLDSGLYKTLAALADGSGLADGSLVAGGDRDRNDY
;
A
#
# COMPACT_ATOMS: atom_id res chain seq x y z
N MET A 1 -16.84 4.35 15.56
CA MET A 1 -16.90 4.29 14.09
C MET A 1 -15.74 5.11 13.60
N LEU A 2 -14.84 4.47 12.85
CA LEU A 2 -13.61 5.06 12.36
C LEU A 2 -13.93 6.28 11.48
N ASP A 3 -13.52 7.46 11.93
CA ASP A 3 -13.64 8.70 11.16
C ASP A 3 -12.39 8.87 10.29
N LEU A 4 -12.55 8.64 8.98
CA LEU A 4 -11.46 8.74 8.01
C LEU A 4 -11.12 10.18 7.62
N ASP A 5 -11.98 11.14 7.94
CA ASP A 5 -11.74 12.57 7.75
C ASP A 5 -10.98 13.18 8.94
N ALA A 6 -10.94 12.47 10.08
CA ALA A 6 -10.14 12.84 11.23
C ALA A 6 -8.67 13.02 10.84
N LYS A 7 -8.08 14.14 11.27
CA LYS A 7 -6.66 14.42 11.05
C LYS A 7 -5.82 13.68 12.06
N LEU A 8 -4.78 12.99 11.58
CA LEU A 8 -3.74 12.45 12.44
C LEU A 8 -3.04 13.60 13.16
N GLN A 9 -3.15 13.61 14.50
CA GLN A 9 -2.55 14.65 15.34
C GLN A 9 -1.06 14.37 15.51
N LEU A 10 -0.23 15.35 15.18
CA LEU A 10 1.21 15.31 15.40
C LEU A 10 1.58 16.12 16.65
N ARG A 11 2.56 15.64 17.41
CA ARG A 11 3.10 16.39 18.55
C ARG A 11 3.73 17.70 18.08
N ARG A 12 3.66 18.74 18.89
CA ARG A 12 4.15 20.08 18.52
C ARG A 12 5.41 20.43 19.29
N ALA A 13 6.30 21.20 18.67
CA ALA A 13 7.49 21.70 19.34
C ALA A 13 7.12 22.67 20.47
N GLY A 14 6.03 23.45 20.32
CA GLY A 14 5.47 24.34 21.34
C GLY A 14 5.04 23.66 22.64
N ASP A 15 4.96 22.32 22.66
CA ASP A 15 4.72 21.57 23.89
C ASP A 15 5.99 21.47 24.75
N TYR A 16 7.16 21.88 24.25
CA TYR A 16 8.46 21.79 24.93
C TYR A 16 8.97 23.19 25.37
N PRO A 17 9.99 23.27 26.25
CA PRO A 17 10.29 24.49 27.01
C PRO A 17 10.69 25.70 26.16
N ALA A 18 11.61 25.52 25.22
CA ALA A 18 12.21 26.62 24.46
C ALA A 18 12.45 26.27 22.97
N PRO A 19 11.40 25.89 22.20
CA PRO A 19 11.55 25.45 20.82
C PRO A 19 11.95 26.60 19.89
N ARG A 20 12.66 26.27 18.79
CA ARG A 20 13.02 27.29 17.78
C ARG A 20 11.78 27.84 17.07
N LYS A 21 10.78 26.99 16.83
CA LYS A 21 9.50 27.32 16.19
C LYS A 21 8.35 26.55 16.88
N ASP A 22 7.54 27.22 17.68
CA ASP A 22 6.46 26.60 18.47
C ASP A 22 5.46 25.81 17.60
N ALA A 23 5.17 26.32 16.40
CA ALA A 23 4.22 25.71 15.47
C ALA A 23 4.78 24.48 14.72
N ALA A 24 6.08 24.16 14.85
CA ALA A 24 6.66 23.01 14.17
C ALA A 24 6.07 21.70 14.70
N LEU A 25 5.79 20.78 13.78
CA LEU A 25 5.27 19.45 14.09
C LEU A 25 6.44 18.47 14.15
N LEU A 26 6.45 17.58 15.15
CA LEU A 26 7.43 16.52 15.23
C LEU A 26 7.05 15.44 14.19
N PRO A 27 7.98 15.02 13.32
CA PRO A 27 7.67 14.10 12.24
C PRO A 27 7.39 12.69 12.75
N LEU A 28 6.50 11.95 12.09
CA LEU A 28 6.38 10.51 12.24
C LEU A 28 7.18 9.82 11.16
N VAL A 29 8.10 8.94 11.54
CA VAL A 29 9.04 8.26 10.64
C VAL A 29 8.75 6.77 10.67
N LEU A 30 8.44 6.22 9.49
CA LEU A 30 7.99 4.84 9.33
C LEU A 30 8.89 4.14 8.30
N GLY A 31 9.19 2.85 8.54
CA GLY A 31 10.05 2.06 7.66
C GLY A 31 11.53 2.47 7.66
N ASP A 32 12.28 1.97 6.67
CA ASP A 32 13.73 2.21 6.54
C ASP A 32 14.02 3.42 5.64
N MET A 33 14.32 4.57 6.26
CA MET A 33 14.70 5.79 5.54
C MET A 33 16.21 5.85 5.23
N SER A 34 16.98 4.83 5.64
CA SER A 34 18.40 4.70 5.29
C SER A 34 18.64 4.08 3.91
N LEU A 35 17.58 3.60 3.24
CA LEU A 35 17.66 3.01 1.90
C LEU A 35 17.52 4.07 0.78
N GLY A 36 18.01 3.76 -0.41
CA GLY A 36 17.74 4.53 -1.63
C GLY A 36 18.75 5.63 -1.98
N GLY A 37 20.05 5.43 -1.75
CA GLY A 37 21.11 6.36 -2.17
C GLY A 37 21.55 7.30 -1.06
N GLU A 38 21.67 8.61 -1.33
CA GLU A 38 21.89 9.67 -0.31
C GLU A 38 20.57 10.24 0.25
N GLY A 39 19.44 9.64 -0.12
CA GLY A 39 18.10 10.14 0.15
C GLY A 39 17.44 9.65 1.41
N GLY A 40 16.17 10.03 1.54
CA GLY A 40 15.37 9.73 2.71
C GLY A 40 15.63 10.67 3.89
N LEU A 41 16.11 11.88 3.62
CA LEU A 41 16.31 12.91 4.64
C LEU A 41 14.99 13.59 5.02
N TRP A 42 14.85 13.91 6.31
CA TRP A 42 13.80 14.80 6.84
C TRP A 42 14.40 15.75 7.86
N GLU A 43 13.73 16.86 8.13
CA GLU A 43 14.23 17.88 9.06
C GLU A 43 14.02 17.47 10.53
N ALA A 44 15.04 17.65 11.36
CA ALA A 44 14.93 17.60 12.81
C ALA A 44 14.32 18.91 13.34
N VAL A 45 13.62 18.83 14.47
CA VAL A 45 12.90 19.97 15.06
C VAL A 45 13.55 20.37 16.38
N CYS A 46 14.09 21.58 16.48
CA CYS A 46 14.66 22.11 17.73
C CYS A 46 13.55 22.30 18.79
N LEU A 47 13.62 21.50 19.86
CA LEU A 47 12.70 21.52 21.00
C LEU A 47 13.16 22.44 22.13
N ASP A 48 14.48 22.56 22.30
CA ASP A 48 15.08 23.38 23.34
C ASP A 48 16.35 24.05 22.81
N LYS A 49 16.31 25.38 22.75
CA LYS A 49 17.43 26.22 22.30
C LYS A 49 18.49 26.43 23.36
N ASP A 50 18.14 26.26 24.63
CA ASP A 50 19.04 26.50 25.76
C ASP A 50 19.84 25.22 26.07
N ASP A 51 19.22 24.06 25.90
CA ASP A 51 19.85 22.73 26.06
C ASP A 51 20.26 22.06 24.74
N PHE A 52 20.09 22.74 23.60
CA PHE A 52 20.43 22.27 22.24
C PHE A 52 19.82 20.90 21.85
N VAL A 53 18.56 20.68 22.23
CA VAL A 53 17.82 19.44 21.99
C VAL A 53 17.00 19.53 20.71
N TYR A 54 17.20 18.57 19.81
CA TYR A 54 16.48 18.42 18.55
C TYR A 54 15.71 17.11 18.52
N ALA A 55 14.41 17.16 18.23
CA ALA A 55 13.61 15.98 17.95
C ALA A 55 13.89 15.46 16.53
N LEU A 56 14.27 14.18 16.48
CA LEU A 56 14.39 13.42 15.24
C LEU A 56 13.03 12.87 14.80
N ALA A 57 12.18 12.49 15.76
CA ALA A 57 10.81 12.03 15.51
C ALA A 57 9.91 12.24 16.73
N GLY A 58 8.59 12.38 16.49
CA GLY A 58 7.55 12.50 17.52
C GLY A 58 7.21 11.21 18.25
N HIS A 59 8.02 10.17 18.08
CA HIS A 59 7.92 8.86 18.71
C HIS A 59 9.32 8.24 18.82
N ALA A 60 9.44 7.13 19.55
CA ALA A 60 10.68 6.36 19.59
C ALA A 60 11.03 5.78 18.21
N LEU A 61 12.30 5.90 17.81
CA LEU A 61 12.86 5.23 16.63
C LEU A 61 13.40 3.85 17.02
N ARG A 62 13.61 2.97 16.03
CA ARG A 62 14.25 1.68 16.23
C ARG A 62 15.58 1.84 16.96
N SER A 63 15.89 0.95 17.91
CA SER A 63 17.09 1.14 18.73
C SER A 63 18.39 0.97 17.94
N LEU A 64 19.47 1.60 18.42
CA LEU A 64 20.82 1.37 17.90
C LEU A 64 21.26 -0.09 18.08
N ALA A 65 20.83 -0.74 19.17
CA ALA A 65 21.15 -2.14 19.46
C ALA A 65 20.51 -3.12 18.47
N ALA A 66 19.36 -2.77 17.88
CA ALA A 66 18.74 -3.51 16.79
C ALA A 66 19.34 -3.20 15.41
N GLY A 67 20.42 -2.40 15.34
CA GLY A 67 21.14 -2.08 14.12
C GLY A 67 20.64 -0.84 13.40
N ASN A 68 19.87 0.05 14.06
CA ASN A 68 19.56 1.35 13.49
C ASN A 68 20.84 2.20 13.35
N VAL A 69 21.07 2.75 12.17
CA VAL A 69 22.18 3.67 11.89
C VAL A 69 21.59 5.06 11.70
N VAL A 70 21.89 5.95 12.64
CA VAL A 70 21.40 7.33 12.64
C VAL A 70 22.53 8.26 12.23
N SER A 71 22.28 9.05 11.19
CA SER A 71 23.19 10.09 10.71
C SER A 71 22.46 11.43 10.64
N LEU A 72 23.13 12.49 11.08
CA LEU A 72 22.66 13.87 10.99
C LEU A 72 23.49 14.62 9.96
N TYR A 73 22.86 15.53 9.24
CA TYR A 73 23.48 16.35 8.21
C TYR A 73 23.13 17.81 8.44
N ASP A 74 24.07 18.70 8.16
CA ASP A 74 23.85 20.13 8.25
C ASP A 74 23.17 20.69 6.99
N ARG A 75 23.03 22.02 6.96
CA ARG A 75 22.42 22.75 5.85
C ARG A 75 23.16 22.67 4.52
N GLU A 76 24.46 22.36 4.54
CA GLU A 76 25.28 22.20 3.35
C GLU A 76 25.19 20.75 2.81
N GLY A 77 24.56 19.86 3.60
CA GLY A 77 24.44 18.44 3.30
C GLY A 77 25.60 17.61 3.82
N ASP A 78 26.51 18.23 4.59
CA ASP A 78 27.65 17.55 5.17
C ASP A 78 27.24 16.78 6.42
N GLN A 79 27.76 15.56 6.56
CA GLN A 79 27.47 14.74 7.72
C GLN A 79 28.07 15.36 8.97
N ILE A 80 27.22 15.62 9.97
CA ILE A 80 27.65 16.09 11.27
C ILE A 80 28.34 14.93 12.01
N SER A 81 29.52 15.21 12.56
CA SER A 81 30.32 14.24 13.31
C SER A 81 29.50 13.62 14.45
N PRO A 82 29.45 12.28 14.59
CA PRO A 82 28.72 11.63 15.68
C PRO A 82 29.20 11.98 17.10
N GLY A 83 30.40 12.57 17.23
CA GLY A 83 30.90 13.08 18.52
C GLY A 83 30.30 14.43 18.93
N ASP A 84 29.63 15.14 18.01
CA ASP A 84 29.06 16.47 18.26
C ASP A 84 27.66 16.40 18.89
N TYR A 85 27.04 15.22 18.91
CA TYR A 85 25.71 15.00 19.46
C TYR A 85 25.57 13.67 20.18
N ALA A 86 24.71 13.62 21.19
CA ALA A 86 24.28 12.41 21.87
C ALA A 86 22.87 12.04 21.39
N LEU A 87 22.68 10.77 21.03
CA LEU A 87 21.39 10.24 20.60
C LEU A 87 20.65 9.58 21.75
N ASP A 88 19.37 9.90 21.90
CA ASP A 88 18.42 9.10 22.67
C ASP A 88 17.19 8.85 21.79
N LEU A 89 17.09 7.62 21.27
CA LEU A 89 16.05 7.23 20.31
C LEU A 89 14.71 6.88 20.98
N ALA A 90 14.65 6.88 22.32
CA ALA A 90 13.45 6.61 23.11
C ALA A 90 13.46 7.47 24.39
N HIS A 91 13.61 8.78 24.22
CA HIS A 91 13.71 9.76 25.29
C HIS A 91 12.33 10.20 25.78
N ASP A 92 12.04 10.04 27.07
CA ASP A 92 10.89 10.68 27.72
C ASP A 92 11.22 12.13 28.12
N TYR A 93 11.52 12.97 27.13
CA TYR A 93 11.95 14.34 27.37
C TYR A 93 10.83 15.15 28.05
N GLN A 94 11.12 15.68 29.24
CA GLN A 94 10.17 16.44 30.07
C GLN A 94 8.90 15.65 30.47
N GLY A 95 8.93 14.32 30.45
CA GLY A 95 7.78 13.49 30.84
C GLY A 95 6.58 13.57 29.89
N ARG A 96 6.82 13.93 28.61
CA ARG A 96 5.78 14.13 27.59
C ARG A 96 5.60 12.91 26.66
N GLY A 97 6.16 11.77 27.07
CA GLY A 97 6.14 10.50 26.37
C GLY A 97 7.31 10.37 25.40
N LEU A 98 7.63 9.11 25.06
CA LEU A 98 8.82 8.75 24.29
C LEU A 98 8.88 9.41 22.91
N ILE A 99 9.99 10.10 22.65
CA ILE A 99 10.38 10.68 21.36
C ILE A 99 11.84 10.31 21.03
N ALA A 100 12.27 10.48 19.79
CA ALA A 100 13.68 10.35 19.43
C ALA A 100 14.33 11.74 19.38
N THR A 101 15.48 11.90 20.02
CA THR A 101 16.19 13.17 20.15
C THR A 101 17.68 13.05 19.89
N ALA A 102 18.27 14.16 19.46
CA ALA A 102 19.70 14.41 19.46
C ALA A 102 19.98 15.66 20.31
N THR A 103 20.95 15.55 21.22
CA THR A 103 21.40 16.67 22.06
C THR A 103 22.80 17.07 21.63
N PHE A 104 22.99 18.33 21.23
CA PHE A 104 24.30 18.84 20.81
C PHE A 104 25.09 19.40 21.99
N GLY A 105 26.42 19.36 21.90
CA GLY A 105 27.29 19.98 22.92
C GLY A 105 27.32 21.52 22.87
N GLU A 106 26.89 22.10 21.75
CA GLU A 106 26.87 23.54 21.47
C GLU A 106 25.65 23.93 20.61
N ASP A 107 25.35 25.22 20.50
CA ASP A 107 24.24 25.70 19.66
C ASP A 107 24.48 25.36 18.19
N ALA A 108 23.67 24.43 17.66
CA ALA A 108 23.74 23.97 16.29
C ALA A 108 23.03 24.92 15.29
N LYS A 109 22.61 26.12 15.71
CA LYS A 109 21.90 27.10 14.87
C LYS A 109 22.58 27.41 13.54
N SER A 110 23.91 27.48 13.50
CA SER A 110 24.66 27.74 12.26
C SER A 110 24.56 26.58 11.25
N ARG A 111 24.28 25.37 11.74
CA ARG A 111 24.13 24.12 10.98
C ARG A 111 22.69 23.87 10.52
N GLU A 112 21.71 24.66 10.97
CA GLU A 112 20.30 24.50 10.62
C GLU A 112 19.99 24.87 9.14
N PRO A 113 19.07 24.16 8.45
CA PRO A 113 18.28 23.02 8.95
C PRO A 113 19.13 21.76 9.10
N ILE A 114 18.94 21.06 10.23
CA ILE A 114 19.56 19.76 10.47
C ILE A 114 18.63 18.71 9.88
N THR A 115 19.16 17.85 9.01
CA THR A 115 18.42 16.74 8.44
C THR A 115 18.89 15.41 8.98
N VAL A 116 17.99 14.43 9.01
CA VAL A 116 18.17 13.15 9.69
C VAL A 116 18.02 12.03 8.68
N ARG A 117 18.83 10.99 8.86
CA ARG A 117 18.67 9.70 8.22
C ARG A 117 18.71 8.60 9.27
N ALA A 118 17.67 7.77 9.34
CA ALA A 118 17.57 6.67 10.29
C ALA A 118 16.49 5.65 9.88
N GLN A 119 16.32 4.60 10.66
CA GLN A 119 15.16 3.73 10.61
C GLN A 119 14.07 4.25 11.55
N GLY A 120 12.83 4.15 11.09
CA GLY A 120 11.62 4.62 11.74
C GLY A 120 11.19 3.80 12.97
N ARG A 121 9.88 3.82 13.22
CA ARG A 121 9.24 3.09 14.32
C ARG A 121 9.44 1.57 14.20
N ALA A 122 9.70 0.94 15.34
CA ALA A 122 9.78 -0.51 15.48
C ALA A 122 8.56 -1.09 16.20
N ASP A 123 8.33 -2.39 16.02
CA ASP A 123 7.36 -3.16 16.79
C ASP A 123 7.86 -3.45 18.22
N GLN A 124 7.06 -4.18 19.00
CA GLN A 124 7.40 -4.52 20.39
C GLN A 124 8.65 -5.41 20.53
N SER A 125 9.09 -6.06 19.46
CA SER A 125 10.29 -6.88 19.39
C SER A 125 11.49 -6.15 18.77
N ASP A 126 11.39 -4.82 18.60
CA ASP A 126 12.38 -3.97 17.94
C ASP A 126 12.62 -4.32 16.45
N GLY A 127 11.64 -5.01 15.86
CA GLY A 127 11.53 -5.30 14.44
C GLY A 127 11.03 -4.07 13.68
N LEU A 128 11.67 -3.72 12.56
CA LEU A 128 11.27 -2.55 11.78
C LEU A 128 9.90 -2.78 11.10
N ILE A 129 8.96 -1.87 11.31
CA ILE A 129 7.65 -1.91 10.63
C ILE A 129 7.80 -1.34 9.22
N ALA A 130 8.03 -2.22 8.24
CA ALA A 130 8.24 -1.84 6.84
C ALA A 130 7.15 -2.34 5.89
N ASN A 131 6.32 -3.33 6.28
CA ASN A 131 5.23 -3.77 5.42
C ASN A 131 4.18 -2.64 5.29
N PRO A 132 3.77 -2.22 4.08
CA PRO A 132 2.82 -1.11 3.91
C PRO A 132 1.50 -1.32 4.67
N VAL A 133 1.01 -2.56 4.75
CA VAL A 133 -0.25 -2.87 5.47
C VAL A 133 -0.06 -2.80 6.97
N GLU A 134 1.09 -3.22 7.49
CA GLU A 134 1.41 -3.08 8.91
C GLU A 134 1.62 -1.62 9.29
N ILE A 135 2.18 -0.79 8.40
CA ILE A 135 2.23 0.67 8.62
C ILE A 135 0.82 1.26 8.68
N VAL A 136 -0.09 0.85 7.79
CA VAL A 136 -1.50 1.28 7.87
C VAL A 136 -2.12 0.89 9.21
N ARG A 137 -1.90 -0.35 9.69
CA ARG A 137 -2.37 -0.80 11.01
C ARG A 137 -1.77 0.05 12.13
N GLU A 138 -0.48 0.34 12.07
CA GLU A 138 0.21 1.15 13.08
C GLU A 138 -0.38 2.56 13.15
N VAL A 139 -0.61 3.19 12.00
CA VAL A 139 -1.22 4.52 11.91
C VAL A 139 -2.64 4.51 12.47
N LEU A 140 -3.45 3.51 12.12
CA LEU A 140 -4.84 3.45 12.57
C LEU A 140 -4.96 3.11 14.06
N LEU A 141 -4.33 2.03 14.50
CA LEU A 141 -4.55 1.49 15.85
C LEU A 141 -3.76 2.24 16.91
N ASN A 142 -2.46 2.46 16.65
CA ASN A 142 -1.55 2.94 17.68
C ASN A 142 -1.35 4.46 17.64
N LEU A 143 -1.53 5.10 16.48
CA LEU A 143 -1.35 6.54 16.34
C LEU A 143 -2.68 7.32 16.28
N ALA A 144 -3.71 6.76 15.64
CA ALA A 144 -5.04 7.37 15.56
C ALA A 144 -6.04 6.83 16.59
N GLY A 145 -5.73 5.72 17.26
CA GLY A 145 -6.58 5.16 18.33
C GLY A 145 -7.85 4.47 17.83
N ALA A 146 -7.84 3.94 16.61
CA ALA A 146 -8.95 3.15 16.06
C ALA A 146 -9.13 1.83 16.84
N ASP A 147 -10.37 1.36 16.95
CA ASP A 147 -10.66 0.08 17.58
C ASP A 147 -10.31 -1.06 16.58
N PRO A 148 -9.56 -2.10 16.98
CA PRO A 148 -9.30 -3.26 16.14
C PRO A 148 -10.55 -3.92 15.52
N ALA A 149 -11.72 -3.81 16.16
CA ALA A 149 -13.00 -4.31 15.66
C ALA A 149 -13.54 -3.53 14.44
N GLU A 150 -13.02 -2.32 14.19
CA GLU A 150 -13.33 -1.49 13.03
C GLU A 150 -12.54 -1.90 11.79
N LEU A 151 -11.59 -2.85 11.91
CA LEU A 151 -10.80 -3.37 10.79
C LEU A 151 -11.28 -4.77 10.38
N ASP A 152 -11.37 -5.01 9.08
CA ASP A 152 -11.57 -6.35 8.54
C ASP A 152 -10.24 -7.14 8.63
N GLN A 153 -10.11 -7.94 9.69
CA GLN A 153 -8.87 -8.66 9.99
C GLN A 153 -8.44 -9.60 8.86
N SER A 154 -9.40 -10.21 8.14
CA SER A 154 -9.12 -11.10 7.02
C SER A 154 -8.54 -10.33 5.84
N ALA A 155 -9.14 -9.19 5.47
CA ALA A 155 -8.65 -8.30 4.42
C ALA A 155 -7.23 -7.79 4.72
N PHE A 156 -6.98 -7.34 5.95
CA PHE A 156 -5.66 -6.91 6.38
C PHE A 156 -4.63 -8.05 6.33
N SER A 157 -5.00 -9.25 6.79
CA SER A 157 -4.08 -10.40 6.81
C SER A 157 -3.68 -10.83 5.40
N ARG A 158 -4.63 -10.85 4.45
CA ARG A 158 -4.35 -11.13 3.04
C ARG A 158 -3.47 -10.07 2.40
N ALA A 159 -3.82 -8.79 2.58
CA ALA A 159 -3.04 -7.70 2.00
C ALA A 159 -1.61 -7.71 2.56
N ARG A 160 -1.44 -7.98 3.86
CA ARG A 160 -0.13 -8.14 4.50
C ARG A 160 0.68 -9.28 3.87
N ALA A 161 0.11 -10.48 3.82
CA ALA A 161 0.77 -11.65 3.23
C ALA A 161 1.13 -11.41 1.75
N ARG A 162 0.26 -10.69 1.02
CA ARG A 162 0.50 -10.30 -0.36
C ARG A 162 1.69 -9.35 -0.47
N ALA A 163 1.74 -8.31 0.35
CA ALA A 163 2.86 -7.38 0.41
C ALA A 163 4.18 -8.13 0.73
N GLU A 164 4.17 -9.07 1.68
CA GLU A 164 5.33 -9.91 2.00
C GLU A 164 5.76 -10.76 0.79
N SER A 165 4.81 -11.42 0.10
CA SER A 165 5.10 -12.26 -1.07
C SER A 165 5.71 -11.49 -2.25
N LEU A 166 5.40 -10.19 -2.34
CA LEU A 166 5.92 -9.28 -3.36
C LEU A 166 7.21 -8.56 -2.90
N GLY A 167 7.67 -8.81 -1.67
CA GLY A 167 8.83 -8.11 -1.11
C GLY A 167 8.60 -6.61 -0.93
N TYR A 168 7.35 -6.16 -0.76
CA TYR A 168 7.05 -4.75 -0.56
C TYR A 168 7.56 -4.25 0.78
N ALA A 169 8.30 -3.14 0.72
CA ALA A 169 8.75 -2.39 1.88
C ALA A 169 8.47 -0.91 1.66
N ALA A 170 7.72 -0.32 2.58
CA ALA A 170 7.35 1.07 2.64
C ALA A 170 8.23 1.80 3.67
N ALA A 171 8.64 3.01 3.34
CA ALA A 171 9.31 3.93 4.24
C ALA A 171 8.97 5.38 3.88
N GLY A 172 8.57 6.16 4.87
CA GLY A 172 8.10 7.52 4.66
C GLY A 172 8.00 8.34 5.93
N VAL A 173 7.77 9.65 5.76
CA VAL A 173 7.66 10.62 6.84
C VAL A 173 6.35 11.39 6.74
N ILE A 174 5.63 11.46 7.86
CA ILE A 174 4.44 12.30 8.00
C ILE A 174 4.86 13.55 8.79
N GLN A 175 5.03 14.65 8.07
CA GLN A 175 5.48 15.95 8.60
C GLN A 175 4.38 17.03 8.64
N LYS A 176 3.16 16.67 8.22
CA LYS A 176 1.98 17.53 8.26
C LYS A 176 0.77 16.73 8.68
N GLU A 177 -0.17 17.38 9.36
CA GLU A 177 -1.47 16.81 9.64
C GLU A 177 -2.20 16.51 8.32
N ALA A 178 -2.71 15.29 8.19
CA ALA A 178 -3.51 14.85 7.07
C ALA A 178 -4.66 13.97 7.58
N SER A 179 -5.77 13.94 6.86
CA SER A 179 -6.84 13.00 7.16
C SER A 179 -6.34 11.56 7.02
N LEU A 180 -6.87 10.66 7.83
CA LEU A 180 -6.51 9.23 7.76
C LEU A 180 -6.73 8.71 6.33
N GLY A 181 -7.89 8.98 5.72
CA GLY A 181 -8.16 8.55 4.35
C GLY A 181 -7.12 9.03 3.32
N ASN A 182 -6.56 10.23 3.46
CA ASN A 182 -5.51 10.72 2.58
C ASN A 182 -4.16 10.02 2.83
N LEU A 183 -3.84 9.72 4.09
CA LEU A 183 -2.64 8.96 4.44
C LEU A 183 -2.70 7.53 3.92
N LEU A 184 -3.83 6.83 4.14
CA LEU A 184 -4.04 5.49 3.61
C LEU A 184 -3.96 5.47 2.08
N THR A 185 -4.58 6.44 1.42
CA THR A 185 -4.55 6.55 -0.05
C THR A 185 -3.13 6.79 -0.54
N SER A 186 -2.41 7.75 0.05
CA SER A 186 -1.02 8.05 -0.34
C SER A 186 -0.09 6.86 -0.13
N LEU A 187 -0.24 6.13 0.98
CA LEU A 187 0.61 4.97 1.27
C LEU A 187 0.27 3.80 0.35
N LEU A 188 -1.00 3.41 0.26
CA LEU A 188 -1.39 2.21 -0.48
C LEU A 188 -1.28 2.38 -2.00
N ALA A 189 -1.47 3.60 -2.52
CA ALA A 189 -1.36 3.86 -3.97
C ALA A 189 0.03 3.52 -4.53
N ASP A 190 1.09 3.77 -3.78
CA ASP A 190 2.48 3.44 -4.16
C ASP A 190 2.71 1.92 -4.32
N PHE A 191 1.80 1.10 -3.78
CA PHE A 191 1.83 -0.35 -3.85
C PHE A 191 0.63 -0.92 -4.62
N LEU A 192 0.01 -0.10 -5.48
CA LEU A 192 -1.17 -0.46 -6.28
C LEU A 192 -2.35 -0.97 -5.43
N GLY A 193 -2.44 -0.44 -4.22
CA GLY A 193 -3.47 -0.77 -3.23
C GLY A 193 -4.63 0.20 -3.20
N SER A 194 -5.67 -0.20 -2.48
CA SER A 194 -6.86 0.59 -2.22
C SER A 194 -7.49 0.21 -0.89
N TRP A 195 -8.38 1.05 -0.39
CA TRP A 195 -9.15 0.80 0.83
C TRP A 195 -10.59 1.28 0.63
N TRP A 196 -11.51 0.74 1.43
CA TRP A 196 -12.91 1.17 1.49
C TRP A 196 -13.55 0.73 2.80
N LEU A 197 -14.66 1.35 3.19
CA LEU A 197 -15.52 0.86 4.26
C LEU A 197 -16.51 -0.15 3.67
N GLY A 198 -16.59 -1.34 4.27
CA GLY A 198 -17.64 -2.32 4.00
C GLY A 198 -18.99 -1.86 4.53
N GLY A 199 -20.06 -2.51 4.09
CA GLY A 199 -21.42 -2.29 4.59
C GLY A 199 -21.60 -2.74 6.04
N ASP A 200 -20.70 -3.59 6.54
CA ASP A 200 -20.54 -3.91 7.97
C ASP A 200 -19.85 -2.79 8.78
N GLY A 201 -19.48 -1.68 8.12
CA GLY A 201 -18.80 -0.54 8.72
C GLY A 201 -17.30 -0.78 8.99
N ARG A 202 -16.74 -1.92 8.55
CA ARG A 202 -15.32 -2.22 8.77
C ARG A 202 -14.46 -1.74 7.61
N LEU A 203 -13.28 -1.25 7.94
CA LEU A 203 -12.28 -0.86 6.96
C LEU A 203 -11.66 -2.12 6.34
N LYS A 204 -11.79 -2.21 5.02
CA LYS A 204 -11.16 -3.23 4.19
C LYS A 204 -9.98 -2.60 3.45
N VAL A 205 -8.85 -3.29 3.44
CA VAL A 205 -7.68 -2.92 2.63
C VAL A 205 -7.43 -3.99 1.58
N PHE A 206 -6.88 -3.55 0.46
CA PHE A 206 -6.63 -4.40 -0.68
C PHE A 206 -5.30 -4.02 -1.32
N LEU A 207 -4.49 -5.03 -1.58
CA LEU A 207 -3.30 -4.96 -2.41
C LEU A 207 -3.45 -6.04 -3.47
N ASP A 208 -3.39 -5.65 -4.74
CA ASP A 208 -3.32 -6.48 -5.96
C ASP A 208 -3.76 -7.97 -5.86
N LEU A 209 -4.75 -8.37 -6.66
CA LEU A 209 -5.16 -9.77 -6.80
C LEU A 209 -4.08 -10.56 -7.57
N GLY A 210 -3.32 -11.38 -6.84
CA GLY A 210 -2.42 -12.40 -7.41
C GLY A 210 -3.01 -13.80 -7.39
N ALA A 211 -2.33 -14.77 -8.00
CA ALA A 211 -2.65 -16.18 -7.80
C ALA A 211 -2.58 -16.53 -6.29
N GLY A 212 -3.57 -17.29 -5.80
CA GLY A 212 -3.67 -17.66 -4.38
C GLY A 212 -4.14 -16.52 -3.45
N SER A 213 -4.53 -15.36 -3.98
CA SER A 213 -4.98 -14.21 -3.17
C SER A 213 -6.40 -14.33 -2.60
N LEU A 214 -7.18 -15.32 -3.04
CA LEU A 214 -8.54 -15.57 -2.58
C LEU A 214 -8.76 -17.05 -2.27
N SER A 215 -9.39 -17.30 -1.13
CA SER A 215 -9.96 -18.59 -0.76
C SER A 215 -11.40 -18.72 -1.26
N ALA A 216 -11.92 -19.94 -1.31
CA ALA A 216 -13.28 -20.20 -1.78
C ALA A 216 -14.35 -19.50 -0.93
N SER A 217 -14.13 -19.32 0.37
CA SER A 217 -15.05 -18.62 1.28
C SER A 217 -15.10 -17.11 1.08
N GLU A 218 -14.15 -16.54 0.32
CA GLU A 218 -14.06 -15.10 0.07
C GLU A 218 -14.68 -14.70 -1.27
N VAL A 219 -15.10 -15.69 -2.06
CA VAL A 219 -15.97 -15.47 -3.19
C VAL A 219 -17.38 -15.27 -2.64
N ALA A 220 -17.85 -14.03 -2.68
CA ALA A 220 -19.12 -13.64 -2.07
C ALA A 220 -20.34 -14.21 -2.80
N ALA A 221 -20.25 -14.36 -4.13
CA ALA A 221 -21.35 -14.84 -4.96
C ALA A 221 -20.89 -15.47 -6.27
N GLN A 222 -21.86 -16.00 -7.00
CA GLN A 222 -21.69 -16.50 -8.36
C GLN A 222 -22.76 -15.88 -9.26
N LEU A 223 -22.34 -15.30 -10.38
CA LEU A 223 -23.22 -14.75 -11.39
C LEU A 223 -23.12 -15.61 -12.65
N ARG A 224 -24.20 -16.35 -12.94
CA ARG A 224 -24.29 -17.23 -14.10
C ARG A 224 -24.89 -16.46 -15.27
N GLN A 225 -24.39 -16.71 -16.48
CA GLN A 225 -24.89 -16.07 -17.69
C GLN A 225 -26.42 -16.19 -17.85
N GLY A 226 -27.02 -17.32 -17.44
CA GLY A 226 -28.47 -17.55 -17.57
C GLY A 226 -29.33 -16.63 -16.70
N ASP A 227 -28.77 -16.05 -15.64
CA ASP A 227 -29.48 -15.22 -14.68
C ASP A 227 -29.31 -13.71 -14.98
N LEU A 228 -28.55 -13.39 -16.04
CA LEU A 228 -28.15 -12.04 -16.39
C LEU A 228 -28.79 -11.59 -17.71
N ASP A 229 -29.18 -10.32 -17.76
CA ASP A 229 -29.53 -9.60 -18.97
C ASP A 229 -28.66 -8.34 -19.16
N SER A 230 -28.88 -7.63 -20.27
CA SER A 230 -28.19 -6.37 -20.60
C SER A 230 -26.65 -6.43 -20.49
N LEU A 231 -26.07 -7.57 -20.88
CA LEU A 231 -24.65 -7.82 -20.80
C LEU A 231 -23.87 -6.93 -21.78
N GLY A 232 -23.00 -6.08 -21.22
CA GLY A 232 -22.06 -5.22 -21.94
C GLY A 232 -20.63 -5.46 -21.47
N VAL A 233 -19.69 -5.41 -22.40
CA VAL A 233 -18.25 -5.54 -22.10
C VAL A 233 -17.53 -4.40 -22.80
N GLN A 234 -16.84 -3.57 -22.04
CA GLN A 234 -15.97 -2.53 -22.56
C GLN A 234 -14.54 -2.77 -22.10
N ALA A 235 -13.57 -2.34 -22.91
CA ALA A 235 -12.19 -2.24 -22.50
C ALA A 235 -11.64 -0.92 -23.02
N LYS A 236 -10.96 -0.15 -22.15
CA LYS A 236 -10.41 1.16 -22.51
C LYS A 236 -8.92 1.03 -22.78
N LEU A 237 -8.51 1.37 -24.00
CA LEU A 237 -7.08 1.44 -24.36
C LEU A 237 -6.33 2.51 -23.56
N ALA A 238 -7.03 3.55 -23.10
CA ALA A 238 -6.44 4.60 -22.25
C ALA A 238 -5.93 4.08 -20.90
N ASP A 239 -6.43 2.93 -20.43
CA ASP A 239 -6.01 2.32 -19.17
C ASP A 239 -4.79 1.40 -19.36
N LEU A 240 -4.29 1.26 -20.59
CA LEU A 240 -3.14 0.43 -20.92
C LEU A 240 -1.85 1.05 -20.36
N ALA A 241 -1.00 0.25 -19.73
CA ALA A 241 0.37 0.61 -19.39
C ALA A 241 1.29 -0.56 -19.74
N ASN A 242 2.15 -0.38 -20.74
CA ASN A 242 3.10 -1.42 -21.16
C ASN A 242 4.56 -1.08 -20.84
N ARG A 243 4.79 0.05 -20.14
CA ARG A 243 6.02 0.43 -19.48
C ARG A 243 5.69 1.34 -18.30
N ALA A 244 6.38 1.19 -17.18
CA ALA A 244 6.12 1.98 -15.97
C ALA A 244 7.42 2.54 -15.37
N PRO A 245 7.96 3.66 -15.89
CA PRO A 245 9.06 4.33 -15.22
C PRO A 245 8.64 4.81 -13.82
N ALA A 246 9.53 4.72 -12.84
CA ALA A 246 9.23 5.05 -11.45
C ALA A 246 10.29 5.97 -10.85
N SER A 247 9.86 7.12 -10.35
CA SER A 247 10.64 7.98 -9.46
C SER A 247 10.40 7.54 -8.02
N TYR A 248 11.47 7.30 -7.26
CA TYR A 248 11.41 6.80 -5.88
C TYR A 248 12.53 7.41 -5.04
N ALA A 249 12.64 7.01 -3.77
CA ALA A 249 13.57 7.62 -2.81
C ALA A 249 13.34 9.13 -2.63
N TYR A 250 12.08 9.50 -2.38
CA TYR A 250 11.66 10.87 -2.09
C TYR A 250 12.37 11.46 -0.86
N ASN A 251 13.10 12.54 -1.04
CA ASN A 251 13.72 13.31 0.03
C ASN A 251 12.68 14.29 0.60
N PHE A 252 12.30 14.15 1.87
CA PHE A 252 11.26 14.97 2.49
C PHE A 252 11.72 16.39 2.84
N ALA A 253 13.03 16.59 3.02
CA ALA A 253 13.63 17.89 3.23
C ALA A 253 13.75 18.68 1.90
N ALA A 254 14.36 18.07 0.88
CA ALA A 254 14.55 18.71 -0.44
C ALA A 254 13.30 18.70 -1.32
N LYS A 255 12.32 17.82 -1.02
CA LYS A 255 11.05 17.63 -1.74
C LYS A 255 11.20 17.13 -3.19
N GLU A 256 12.19 16.28 -3.42
CA GLU A 256 12.51 15.71 -4.73
C GLU A 256 12.77 14.20 -4.65
N TYR A 257 12.62 13.50 -5.78
CA TYR A 257 13.00 12.10 -5.90
C TYR A 257 14.47 11.99 -6.24
N GLN A 258 15.19 11.11 -5.54
CA GLN A 258 16.63 10.95 -5.72
C GLN A 258 17.02 9.70 -6.52
N ALA A 259 16.04 8.85 -6.84
CA ALA A 259 16.28 7.67 -7.64
C ALA A 259 15.20 7.50 -8.70
N PHE A 260 15.60 6.88 -9.81
CA PHE A 260 14.74 6.64 -10.96
C PHE A 260 14.97 5.23 -11.51
N PHE A 261 13.87 4.55 -11.81
CA PHE A 261 13.84 3.28 -12.53
C PHE A 261 13.14 3.51 -13.86
N ASP A 262 13.80 3.21 -14.98
CA ASP A 262 13.30 3.57 -16.31
C ASP A 262 12.19 2.66 -16.83
N GLY A 263 11.92 1.53 -16.17
CA GLY A 263 10.90 0.56 -16.57
C GLY A 263 11.24 -0.32 -17.78
N VAL A 264 12.46 -0.25 -18.32
CA VAL A 264 12.85 -1.02 -19.53
C VAL A 264 12.86 -2.53 -19.25
N GLU A 265 13.37 -2.94 -18.10
CA GLU A 265 13.47 -4.35 -17.71
C GLU A 265 12.10 -5.01 -17.48
N THR A 266 11.05 -4.21 -17.20
CA THR A 266 9.72 -4.70 -16.81
C THR A 266 8.64 -4.41 -17.86
N GLN A 267 9.03 -4.02 -19.07
CA GLN A 267 8.09 -3.64 -20.12
C GLN A 267 7.46 -4.86 -20.82
N ASP A 268 6.23 -4.72 -21.30
CA ASP A 268 5.57 -5.74 -22.13
C ASP A 268 5.79 -5.44 -23.61
N LEU A 269 6.83 -6.05 -24.19
CA LEU A 269 7.17 -5.91 -25.62
C LEU A 269 6.05 -6.43 -26.55
N LYS A 270 5.26 -7.42 -26.11
CA LYS A 270 4.15 -7.94 -26.93
C LYS A 270 3.04 -6.91 -27.00
N ALA A 271 2.69 -6.31 -25.86
CA ALA A 271 1.72 -5.21 -25.82
C ALA A 271 2.20 -3.99 -26.61
N GLN A 272 3.49 -3.64 -26.53
CA GLN A 272 4.07 -2.55 -27.35
C GLN A 272 3.96 -2.82 -28.85
N GLY A 273 4.22 -4.05 -29.28
CA GLY A 273 4.07 -4.44 -30.70
C GLY A 273 2.63 -4.34 -31.21
N LEU A 274 1.63 -4.53 -30.33
CA LEU A 274 0.21 -4.47 -30.69
C LEU A 274 -0.39 -3.07 -30.56
N TYR A 275 0.01 -2.31 -29.55
CA TYR A 275 -0.66 -1.07 -29.14
C TYR A 275 0.25 0.17 -29.19
N GLY A 276 1.53 0.01 -29.55
CA GLY A 276 2.54 1.07 -29.44
C GLY A 276 3.03 1.26 -28.00
N LEU A 277 4.01 2.15 -27.80
CA LEU A 277 4.53 2.46 -26.47
C LEU A 277 3.50 3.30 -25.68
N VAL A 278 3.07 2.79 -24.53
CA VAL A 278 2.20 3.48 -23.59
C VAL A 278 2.84 3.41 -22.21
N ALA A 279 3.56 4.47 -21.86
CA ALA A 279 4.30 4.58 -20.61
C ALA A 279 3.52 5.37 -19.56
N VAL A 280 3.41 4.84 -18.34
CA VAL A 280 2.78 5.50 -17.19
C VAL A 280 3.83 5.76 -16.13
N GLY A 281 4.08 7.03 -15.83
CA GLY A 281 5.03 7.43 -14.78
C GLY A 281 4.46 7.17 -13.38
N LEU A 282 5.29 6.59 -12.52
CA LEU A 282 4.99 6.34 -11.11
C LEU A 282 5.82 7.27 -10.23
N GLU A 283 5.16 7.81 -9.22
CA GLU A 283 5.72 8.71 -8.22
C GLU A 283 5.59 8.04 -6.85
N LEU A 284 6.63 7.32 -6.44
CA LEU A 284 6.60 6.39 -5.31
C LEU A 284 7.26 7.02 -4.08
N ASN A 285 6.48 7.84 -3.36
CA ASN A 285 6.91 8.58 -2.17
C ASN A 285 7.36 7.67 -1.01
N TRP A 286 6.69 6.53 -0.86
CA TRP A 286 6.89 5.55 0.20
C TRP A 286 7.88 4.45 -0.18
N VAL A 287 8.44 4.47 -1.40
CA VAL A 287 9.38 3.45 -1.86
C VAL A 287 10.80 4.00 -1.83
N ARG A 288 11.73 3.19 -1.31
CA ARG A 288 13.16 3.53 -1.21
C ARG A 288 14.06 2.57 -1.96
N ALA A 289 13.74 1.28 -1.92
CA ALA A 289 14.60 0.26 -2.49
C ALA A 289 14.29 0.03 -3.98
N ALA A 290 15.33 0.00 -4.81
CA ALA A 290 15.21 -0.28 -6.24
C ALA A 290 14.45 -1.59 -6.57
N PRO A 291 14.64 -2.71 -5.84
CA PRO A 291 13.87 -3.93 -6.08
C PRO A 291 12.36 -3.75 -5.88
N VAL A 292 11.95 -2.91 -4.92
CA VAL A 292 10.53 -2.63 -4.66
C VAL A 292 9.95 -1.80 -5.79
N ALA A 293 10.64 -0.73 -6.22
CA ALA A 293 10.21 0.09 -7.35
C ALA A 293 10.07 -0.73 -8.65
N ARG A 294 11.06 -1.60 -8.93
CA ARG A 294 11.00 -2.56 -10.04
C ARG A 294 9.78 -3.48 -9.93
N THR A 295 9.50 -4.01 -8.73
CA THR A 295 8.36 -4.91 -8.51
C THR A 295 7.05 -4.18 -8.74
N VAL A 296 6.85 -2.97 -8.18
CA VAL A 296 5.65 -2.16 -8.41
C VAL A 296 5.46 -1.87 -9.91
N SER A 297 6.52 -1.43 -10.60
CA SER A 297 6.51 -1.22 -12.06
C SER A 297 6.08 -2.47 -12.82
N SER A 298 6.70 -3.61 -12.53
CA SER A 298 6.36 -4.90 -13.16
C SER A 298 4.90 -5.28 -12.91
N ARG A 299 4.40 -5.10 -11.70
CA ARG A 299 3.00 -5.40 -11.36
C ARG A 299 2.03 -4.49 -12.10
N LEU A 300 2.34 -3.20 -12.25
CA LEU A 300 1.50 -2.29 -13.04
C LEU A 300 1.41 -2.77 -14.49
N VAL A 301 2.55 -3.11 -15.10
CA VAL A 301 2.60 -3.62 -16.48
C VAL A 301 1.90 -4.98 -16.59
N ASP A 302 2.02 -5.88 -15.61
CA ASP A 302 1.29 -7.15 -15.62
C ASP A 302 -0.24 -6.94 -15.58
N LEU A 303 -0.70 -5.96 -14.80
CA LEU A 303 -2.12 -5.68 -14.59
C LEU A 303 -2.75 -4.87 -15.73
N LEU A 304 -1.98 -3.97 -16.32
CA LEU A 304 -2.45 -2.97 -17.29
C LEU A 304 -1.78 -3.10 -18.66
N GLY A 305 -0.90 -4.08 -18.87
CA GLY A 305 -0.31 -4.39 -20.18
C GLY A 305 -1.35 -4.86 -21.19
N ARG A 306 -2.59 -5.10 -20.74
CA ARG A 306 -3.77 -5.32 -21.58
C ARG A 306 -4.92 -4.47 -21.08
N PRO A 307 -5.79 -3.97 -21.98
CA PRO A 307 -6.97 -3.22 -21.59
C PRO A 307 -7.86 -4.06 -20.68
N ARG A 308 -8.11 -3.59 -19.46
CA ARG A 308 -8.97 -4.30 -18.51
C ARG A 308 -10.41 -4.25 -18.99
N ARG A 309 -11.09 -5.39 -18.85
CA ARG A 309 -12.51 -5.50 -19.21
C ARG A 309 -13.36 -5.04 -18.04
N ILE A 310 -14.23 -4.08 -18.32
CA ILE A 310 -15.34 -3.71 -17.46
C ILE A 310 -16.58 -4.38 -18.04
N ILE A 311 -17.27 -5.13 -17.19
CA ILE A 311 -18.45 -5.91 -17.55
C ILE A 311 -19.63 -5.26 -16.84
N THR A 312 -20.63 -4.85 -17.61
CA THR A 312 -21.90 -4.36 -17.10
C THR A 312 -22.94 -5.44 -17.33
N CYS A 313 -23.72 -5.78 -16.32
CA CYS A 313 -24.80 -6.76 -16.44
C CYS A 313 -25.91 -6.43 -15.45
N ARG A 314 -27.12 -6.88 -15.74
CA ARG A 314 -28.24 -6.76 -14.82
C ARG A 314 -28.70 -8.16 -14.43
N GLU A 315 -28.89 -8.36 -13.14
CA GLU A 315 -29.45 -9.58 -12.57
C GLU A 315 -30.94 -9.36 -12.35
N ASN A 316 -31.77 -10.29 -12.86
CA ASN A 316 -33.22 -10.24 -12.70
C ASN A 316 -33.69 -10.88 -11.38
N SER A 317 -32.94 -10.59 -10.31
CA SER A 317 -33.11 -11.16 -8.99
C SER A 317 -32.47 -10.24 -7.94
N LEU A 318 -32.94 -10.35 -6.70
CA LEU A 318 -32.33 -9.70 -5.53
C LEU A 318 -31.49 -10.68 -4.69
N ALA A 319 -31.16 -11.86 -5.20
CA ALA A 319 -30.43 -12.90 -4.46
C ALA A 319 -29.04 -12.42 -3.99
N ASN A 320 -28.39 -11.58 -4.81
CA ASN A 320 -27.06 -11.03 -4.53
C ASN A 320 -27.11 -9.57 -4.05
N LEU A 321 -28.23 -9.15 -3.43
CA LEU A 321 -28.36 -7.84 -2.78
C LEU A 321 -27.27 -7.55 -1.72
N PRO A 322 -26.77 -8.54 -0.95
CA PRO A 322 -25.71 -8.28 0.04
C PRO A 322 -24.33 -7.98 -0.55
N LEU A 323 -24.14 -8.06 -1.87
CA LEU A 323 -22.84 -7.76 -2.50
C LEU A 323 -22.45 -6.30 -2.29
N GLU A 324 -21.16 -6.09 -2.05
CA GLU A 324 -20.56 -4.79 -1.82
C GLU A 324 -19.51 -4.46 -2.88
N LYS A 325 -19.20 -3.16 -3.01
CA LYS A 325 -18.04 -2.73 -3.78
C LYS A 325 -16.77 -3.39 -3.21
N GLY A 326 -15.96 -3.93 -4.11
CA GLY A 326 -14.71 -4.61 -3.76
C GLY A 326 -14.85 -6.12 -3.58
N ASP A 327 -16.07 -6.65 -3.46
CA ASP A 327 -16.29 -8.09 -3.34
C ASP A 327 -15.81 -8.82 -4.60
N ALA A 328 -15.26 -10.01 -4.39
CA ALA A 328 -14.89 -10.94 -5.44
C ALA A 328 -16.05 -11.92 -5.69
N LEU A 329 -16.37 -12.16 -6.95
CA LEU A 329 -17.41 -13.11 -7.35
C LEU A 329 -16.96 -13.96 -8.53
N LEU A 330 -17.58 -15.13 -8.68
CA LEU A 330 -17.38 -15.97 -9.85
C LEU A 330 -18.35 -15.55 -10.95
N PHE A 331 -17.81 -15.45 -12.15
CA PHE A 331 -18.53 -14.98 -13.31
C PHE A 331 -18.27 -15.91 -14.49
N GLY A 332 -19.32 -16.18 -15.28
CA GLY A 332 -19.24 -17.03 -16.47
C GLY A 332 -19.89 -16.37 -17.68
N LEU A 333 -19.17 -16.37 -18.80
CA LEU A 333 -19.69 -15.99 -20.13
C LEU A 333 -19.13 -16.93 -21.19
N SER A 334 -20.02 -17.72 -21.79
CA SER A 334 -19.65 -18.71 -22.80
C SER A 334 -19.09 -18.13 -24.10
N TRP A 335 -19.48 -16.90 -24.45
CA TRP A 335 -19.07 -16.24 -25.70
C TRP A 335 -17.86 -15.32 -25.55
N LEU A 336 -17.52 -14.91 -24.32
CA LEU A 336 -16.37 -14.05 -24.07
C LEU A 336 -15.14 -14.91 -23.84
N MET A 337 -14.08 -14.69 -24.62
CA MET A 337 -12.87 -15.50 -24.56
C MET A 337 -11.79 -14.86 -23.69
N ASP A 338 -10.97 -15.69 -23.04
CA ASP A 338 -9.73 -15.29 -22.41
C ASP A 338 -8.61 -15.11 -23.46
N PRO A 339 -7.41 -14.64 -23.06
CA PRO A 339 -6.31 -14.47 -23.99
C PRO A 339 -5.76 -15.76 -24.61
N GLN A 340 -6.17 -16.93 -24.11
CA GLN A 340 -5.85 -18.24 -24.69
C GLN A 340 -6.98 -18.75 -25.60
N GLY A 341 -8.01 -17.93 -25.88
CA GLY A 341 -9.14 -18.30 -26.73
C GLY A 341 -10.15 -19.22 -26.05
N ARG A 342 -10.12 -19.34 -24.72
CA ARG A 342 -11.04 -20.19 -23.96
C ARG A 342 -12.20 -19.36 -23.39
N PRO A 343 -13.44 -19.86 -23.36
CA PRO A 343 -14.55 -19.17 -22.72
C PRO A 343 -14.26 -18.78 -21.27
N LEU A 344 -14.81 -17.64 -20.84
CA LEU A 344 -14.77 -17.25 -19.44
C LEU A 344 -15.70 -18.15 -18.64
N LYS A 345 -15.10 -18.96 -17.76
CA LYS A 345 -15.79 -19.85 -16.85
C LYS A 345 -15.12 -19.77 -15.49
N ASN A 346 -15.91 -19.59 -14.44
CA ASN A 346 -15.42 -19.37 -13.09
C ASN A 346 -14.34 -18.28 -13.02
N GLN A 347 -14.54 -17.23 -13.83
CA GLN A 347 -13.66 -16.07 -13.85
C GLN A 347 -13.89 -15.29 -12.56
N ILE A 348 -12.82 -14.89 -11.90
CA ILE A 348 -12.90 -14.02 -10.72
C ILE A 348 -13.04 -12.60 -11.24
N VAL A 349 -14.15 -11.96 -10.89
CA VAL A 349 -14.37 -10.53 -11.16
C VAL A 349 -14.59 -9.80 -9.85
N ARG A 350 -14.34 -8.48 -9.85
CA ARG A 350 -14.50 -7.62 -8.68
C ARG A 350 -15.64 -6.64 -8.89
N VAL A 351 -16.50 -6.46 -7.90
CA VAL A 351 -17.57 -5.45 -7.95
C VAL A 351 -16.96 -4.05 -7.88
N LEU A 352 -17.20 -3.23 -8.90
CA LEU A 352 -16.84 -1.81 -8.90
C LEU A 352 -18.00 -0.91 -8.47
N GLY A 353 -19.21 -1.31 -8.82
CA GLY A 353 -20.45 -0.63 -8.49
C GLY A 353 -21.64 -1.57 -8.61
N LEU A 354 -22.68 -1.27 -7.85
CA LEU A 354 -23.96 -1.94 -7.90
C LEU A 354 -25.09 -0.91 -7.74
N GLU A 355 -26.15 -1.07 -8.52
CA GLU A 355 -27.32 -0.19 -8.53
C GLU A 355 -28.58 -1.07 -8.41
N PRO A 356 -29.10 -1.27 -7.18
CA PRO A 356 -30.29 -2.06 -6.95
C PRO A 356 -31.56 -1.24 -7.27
N ASP A 357 -32.46 -1.83 -8.04
CA ASP A 357 -33.82 -1.35 -8.31
C ASP A 357 -34.80 -2.29 -7.60
N LEU A 358 -35.26 -1.88 -6.42
CA LEU A 358 -36.12 -2.69 -5.56
C LEU A 358 -37.55 -2.81 -6.12
N ASP A 359 -38.00 -1.82 -6.90
CA ASP A 359 -39.34 -1.83 -7.51
C ASP A 359 -39.39 -2.82 -8.67
N ALA A 360 -38.32 -2.87 -9.48
CA ALA A 360 -38.18 -3.84 -10.56
C ALA A 360 -37.66 -5.21 -10.09
N GLY A 361 -37.14 -5.31 -8.87
CA GLY A 361 -36.54 -6.53 -8.33
C GLY A 361 -35.25 -6.94 -9.05
N THR A 362 -34.43 -5.96 -9.45
CA THR A 362 -33.22 -6.20 -10.25
C THR A 362 -32.01 -5.47 -9.69
N ILE A 363 -30.81 -5.94 -10.03
CA ILE A 363 -29.55 -5.26 -9.65
C ILE A 363 -28.67 -5.10 -10.87
N THR A 364 -28.22 -3.87 -11.14
CA THR A 364 -27.22 -3.61 -12.19
C THR A 364 -25.83 -3.61 -11.58
N TYR A 365 -24.94 -4.43 -12.11
CA TYR A 365 -23.55 -4.54 -11.67
C TYR A 365 -22.59 -3.94 -12.68
N THR A 366 -21.57 -3.26 -12.18
CA THR A 366 -20.34 -2.93 -12.90
C THR A 366 -19.19 -3.74 -12.31
N LEU A 367 -18.62 -4.63 -13.10
CA LEU A 367 -17.64 -5.62 -12.66
C LEU A 367 -16.31 -5.41 -13.38
N LEU A 368 -15.22 -5.65 -12.67
CA LEU A 368 -13.87 -5.62 -13.19
C LEU A 368 -13.37 -7.03 -13.41
N ASP A 369 -13.00 -7.37 -14.63
CA ASP A 369 -12.26 -8.59 -14.89
C ASP A 369 -10.87 -8.52 -14.26
N SER A 370 -10.57 -9.48 -13.38
CA SER A 370 -9.27 -9.58 -12.72
C SER A 370 -8.23 -10.31 -13.57
N GLY A 371 -8.66 -11.03 -14.61
CA GLY A 371 -7.81 -11.97 -15.35
C GLY A 371 -7.56 -13.29 -14.61
N LEU A 372 -7.97 -13.41 -13.34
CA LEU A 372 -7.86 -14.62 -12.53
C LEU A 372 -9.12 -15.48 -12.63
N TYR A 373 -8.97 -16.76 -12.32
CA TYR A 373 -10.06 -17.72 -12.35
C TYR A 373 -9.91 -18.70 -11.20
N LYS A 374 -11.02 -19.30 -10.78
CA LYS A 374 -11.01 -20.40 -9.83
C LYS A 374 -10.23 -21.57 -10.44
N THR A 375 -9.31 -22.13 -9.66
CA THR A 375 -8.60 -23.36 -10.02
C THR A 375 -9.10 -24.52 -9.19
N LEU A 376 -9.00 -25.73 -9.75
CA LEU A 376 -9.10 -26.96 -8.98
C LEU A 376 -7.68 -27.35 -8.58
N ALA A 377 -7.40 -27.37 -7.28
CA ALA A 377 -6.16 -27.89 -6.72
C ALA A 377 -6.48 -29.13 -5.88
N ALA A 378 -5.73 -30.21 -6.11
CA ALA A 378 -5.72 -31.38 -5.24
C ALA A 378 -4.44 -31.34 -4.40
N LEU A 379 -4.53 -31.77 -3.14
CA LEU A 379 -3.34 -31.95 -2.31
C LEU A 379 -2.46 -33.03 -2.93
N ALA A 380 -1.15 -32.80 -2.94
CA ALA A 380 -0.15 -33.77 -3.37
C ALA A 380 0.12 -34.81 -2.25
N ASP A 381 -0.94 -35.34 -1.65
CA ASP A 381 -0.92 -36.29 -0.52
C ASP A 381 -1.26 -37.73 -0.95
N GLY A 382 -1.42 -37.97 -2.25
CA GLY A 382 -1.77 -39.27 -2.82
C GLY A 382 -3.27 -39.57 -2.85
N SER A 383 -4.13 -38.65 -2.41
CA SER A 383 -5.60 -38.79 -2.49
C SER A 383 -6.17 -38.62 -3.90
N GLY A 384 -5.46 -37.88 -4.78
CA GLY A 384 -5.83 -37.66 -6.17
C GLY A 384 -5.03 -38.54 -7.15
N LEU A 385 -5.71 -39.09 -8.17
CA LEU A 385 -5.05 -39.82 -9.25
C LEU A 385 -4.28 -38.85 -10.16
N ALA A 386 -2.99 -39.11 -10.38
CA ALA A 386 -2.16 -38.37 -11.34
C ALA A 386 -2.40 -38.88 -12.78
N ASP A 387 -3.65 -38.81 -13.24
CA ASP A 387 -4.11 -39.34 -14.54
C ASP A 387 -4.04 -38.31 -15.68
N GLY A 388 -3.52 -37.10 -15.40
CA GLY A 388 -3.44 -36.00 -16.35
C GLY A 388 -4.72 -35.16 -16.47
N SER A 389 -5.77 -35.46 -15.71
CA SER A 389 -6.99 -34.63 -15.64
C SER A 389 -6.78 -33.31 -14.88
N LEU A 390 -5.76 -33.26 -14.01
CA LEU A 390 -5.37 -32.09 -13.23
C LEU A 390 -3.89 -31.76 -13.48
N VAL A 391 -3.60 -30.48 -13.74
CA VAL A 391 -2.23 -29.98 -13.93
C VAL A 391 -1.65 -29.56 -12.58
N ALA A 392 -0.40 -29.91 -12.31
CA ALA A 392 0.32 -29.44 -11.13
C ALA A 392 0.35 -27.89 -11.10
N GLY A 393 -0.10 -27.30 -9.99
CA GLY A 393 -0.34 -25.84 -9.88
C GLY A 393 -1.79 -25.40 -10.15
N GLY A 394 -2.66 -26.32 -10.60
CA GLY A 394 -4.08 -26.12 -10.86
C GLY A 394 -4.37 -25.60 -12.28
N ASP A 395 -5.39 -26.15 -12.95
CA ASP A 395 -6.00 -25.54 -14.15
C ASP A 395 -7.32 -24.85 -13.76
N ARG A 396 -7.85 -24.01 -14.66
CA ARG A 396 -9.17 -23.41 -14.52
C ARG A 396 -10.20 -24.48 -14.19
N ASP A 397 -10.97 -24.25 -13.14
CA ASP A 397 -12.14 -25.04 -12.83
C ASP A 397 -13.15 -24.89 -13.96
N ARG A 398 -13.38 -25.99 -14.69
CA ARG A 398 -14.33 -26.03 -15.80
C ARG A 398 -15.63 -26.75 -15.44
N ASN A 399 -15.83 -27.11 -14.18
CA ASN A 399 -17.12 -27.66 -13.78
C ASN A 399 -18.18 -26.55 -13.84
N ASP A 400 -19.34 -26.89 -14.40
CA ASP A 400 -20.53 -26.06 -14.27
C ASP A 400 -21.01 -26.12 -12.82
N TYR A 401 -21.40 -24.96 -12.30
CA TYR A 401 -22.11 -24.83 -11.05
C TYR A 401 -23.60 -24.71 -11.34
#